data_AF-A0A2W4YRW1-F1
#
_entry.id   AF-A0A2W4YRW1-F1
#
_cell.length_a   1.000
_cell.length_b   1.000
_cell.length_c   1.000
_cell.angle_alpha   90.00
_cell.angle_beta   90.00
_cell.angle_gamma   90.00
#
_symmetry.space_group_name_H-M   'P 1'
#
loop_
_entity.id
_entity.type
_entity.pdbx_description
1 polymer ?
#
loop_
_entity_poly.entity_id
_entity_poly.type
_entity_poly.pdbx_seq_one_letter_code
_entity_poly.pdbx_strand_id
1 'polypeptide(L)'
;MGKRKFKPDSRPRHAKQPRSSYTKPLKNEINFRYFVPTCLHCNEPATRAVFRDVAGAITEETRADLLDRHVWACQPCSAYVLCHQHEGQDTWCALGRPADRETRNARLVLHRRIDPFFAAAETSRVRYARRNTVYQLMGSVMGLRNPAEVHIGDMSVDDMRRVHKALDEVRFDNIGFMDVDEVMSAMRVKTLQLLLSGTRQSNRQV
;
A
#
# COMPACT_ATOMS: atom_id res chain seq x y z
N MET A 1 7.32 48.08 -49.22
CA MET A 1 6.14 47.70 -48.41
C MET A 1 5.55 46.40 -48.96
N GLY A 2 5.79 45.26 -48.32
CA GLY A 2 5.21 43.97 -48.73
C GLY A 2 4.63 43.24 -47.51
N LYS A 3 3.31 43.22 -47.39
CA LYS A 3 2.61 42.51 -46.30
C LYS A 3 2.46 41.03 -46.70
N ARG A 4 3.21 40.13 -46.04
CA ARG A 4 3.01 38.68 -46.17
C ARG A 4 1.68 38.32 -45.48
N LYS A 5 0.74 37.74 -46.24
CA LYS A 5 -0.53 37.23 -45.73
C LYS A 5 -0.27 35.94 -44.95
N PHE A 6 -0.63 35.94 -43.67
CA PHE A 6 -0.62 34.76 -42.80
C PHE A 6 -1.75 33.82 -43.24
N LYS A 7 -1.41 32.59 -43.69
CA LYS A 7 -2.40 31.54 -43.91
C LYS A 7 -2.59 30.77 -42.61
N PRO A 8 -3.82 30.59 -42.09
CA PRO A 8 -4.04 29.79 -40.91
C PRO A 8 -3.80 28.30 -41.22
N ASP A 9 -3.06 27.65 -40.32
CA ASP A 9 -2.73 26.22 -40.33
C ASP A 9 -4.01 25.37 -40.28
N SER A 10 -4.24 24.57 -41.32
CA SER A 10 -5.41 23.71 -41.49
C SER A 10 -5.24 22.30 -40.90
N ARG A 11 -4.29 22.11 -39.98
CA ARG A 11 -4.15 20.81 -39.29
C ARG A 11 -5.39 20.50 -38.44
N PRO A 12 -6.01 19.31 -38.63
CA PRO A 12 -7.14 18.90 -37.81
C PRO A 12 -6.69 18.79 -36.35
N ARG A 13 -7.39 19.52 -35.46
CA ARG A 13 -7.22 19.35 -34.01
C ARG A 13 -7.64 17.92 -33.68
N HIS A 14 -6.67 17.07 -33.36
CA HIS A 14 -6.95 15.74 -32.81
C HIS A 14 -7.94 15.92 -31.64
N ALA A 15 -9.11 15.29 -31.79
CA ALA A 15 -10.10 15.24 -30.73
C ALA A 15 -9.42 14.70 -29.48
N LYS A 16 -9.42 15.49 -28.40
CA LYS A 16 -8.94 15.03 -27.10
C LYS A 16 -9.77 13.80 -26.76
N GLN A 17 -9.14 12.64 -26.72
CA GLN A 17 -9.78 11.43 -26.19
C GLN A 17 -10.39 11.78 -24.82
N PRO A 18 -11.61 11.34 -24.52
CA PRO A 18 -12.21 11.59 -23.23
C PRO A 18 -11.25 11.05 -22.16
N ARG A 19 -10.76 11.95 -21.31
CA ARG A 19 -9.98 11.57 -20.13
C ARG A 19 -10.85 10.58 -19.36
N SER A 20 -10.29 9.39 -19.11
CA SER A 20 -10.86 8.39 -18.20
C SER A 20 -11.47 9.12 -17.00
N SER A 21 -12.77 8.93 -16.82
CA SER A 21 -13.61 9.60 -15.82
C SER A 21 -13.32 9.08 -14.41
N TYR A 22 -12.04 9.08 -14.02
CA TYR A 22 -11.68 8.93 -12.61
C TYR A 22 -12.00 10.25 -11.91
N THR A 23 -13.26 10.42 -11.56
CA THR A 23 -13.68 11.39 -10.56
C THR A 23 -13.11 10.90 -9.24
N LYS A 24 -12.22 11.69 -8.63
CA LYS A 24 -11.87 11.49 -7.22
C LYS A 24 -13.19 11.59 -6.43
N PRO A 25 -13.60 10.53 -5.69
CA PRO A 25 -14.81 10.64 -4.88
C PRO A 25 -14.64 11.77 -3.87
N LEU A 26 -15.71 12.56 -3.72
CA LEU A 26 -15.82 13.62 -2.72
C LEU A 26 -15.59 13.00 -1.34
N LYS A 27 -14.81 13.66 -0.49
CA LYS A 27 -14.35 13.17 0.83
C LYS A 27 -15.47 12.78 1.82
N ASN A 28 -16.74 13.01 1.49
CA ASN A 28 -17.87 12.89 2.42
C ASN A 28 -18.92 11.84 2.01
N GLU A 29 -18.69 11.08 0.93
CA GLU A 29 -19.45 9.87 0.65
C GLU A 29 -18.51 8.69 0.81
N ILE A 30 -18.48 8.13 2.03
CA ILE A 30 -17.78 6.88 2.24
C ILE A 30 -18.58 5.80 1.50
N ASN A 31 -18.27 5.61 0.23
CA ASN A 31 -18.64 4.43 -0.54
C ASN A 31 -17.92 3.23 0.10
N PHE A 32 -18.41 2.79 1.26
CA PHE A 32 -18.12 1.50 1.85
C PHE A 32 -18.71 0.44 0.91
N ARG A 33 -18.10 0.26 -0.27
CA ARG A 33 -18.35 -0.95 -1.05
C ARG A 33 -17.91 -2.09 -0.15
N TYR A 34 -18.90 -2.83 0.36
CA TYR A 34 -18.77 -4.08 1.07
C TYR A 34 -18.12 -5.11 0.15
N PHE A 35 -16.84 -4.92 -0.17
CA PHE A 35 -16.07 -5.87 -0.92
C PHE A 35 -15.68 -6.99 0.02
N VAL A 36 -16.13 -8.21 -0.30
CA VAL A 36 -15.69 -9.41 0.39
C VAL A 36 -14.23 -9.63 0.01
N PRO A 37 -13.27 -9.48 0.95
CA PRO A 37 -11.87 -9.66 0.60
C PRO A 37 -11.59 -11.14 0.33
N THR A 38 -10.74 -11.41 -0.65
CA THR A 38 -10.23 -12.77 -0.89
C THR A 38 -9.00 -13.03 -0.03
N CYS A 39 -8.88 -14.26 0.48
CA CYS A 39 -7.71 -14.71 1.23
C CYS A 39 -6.44 -14.53 0.39
N LEU A 40 -5.35 -14.08 1.00
CA LEU A 40 -4.07 -13.93 0.29
C LEU A 40 -3.49 -15.27 -0.17
N HIS A 41 -3.83 -16.35 0.53
CA HIS A 41 -3.17 -17.64 0.42
C HIS A 41 -3.89 -18.62 -0.52
N CYS A 42 -5.19 -18.78 -0.35
CA CYS A 42 -5.99 -19.67 -1.21
C CYS A 42 -6.83 -18.92 -2.25
N ASN A 43 -6.85 -17.58 -2.20
CA ASN A 43 -7.66 -16.72 -3.07
C ASN A 43 -9.19 -16.92 -2.98
N GLU A 44 -9.66 -17.74 -2.04
CA GLU A 44 -11.09 -17.91 -1.77
C GLU A 44 -11.67 -16.68 -1.04
N PRO A 45 -12.97 -16.36 -1.25
CA PRO A 45 -13.65 -15.33 -0.50
C PRO A 45 -13.63 -15.61 1.00
N ALA A 46 -13.34 -14.58 1.80
CA ALA A 46 -13.44 -14.67 3.24
C ALA A 46 -14.89 -14.63 3.73
N THR A 47 -15.13 -15.17 4.92
CA THR A 47 -16.42 -15.09 5.61
C THR A 47 -16.37 -14.06 6.72
N ARG A 48 -17.52 -13.44 7.01
CA ARG A 48 -17.67 -12.57 8.17
C ARG A 48 -17.53 -13.39 9.45
N ALA A 49 -16.83 -12.84 10.43
CA ALA A 49 -16.74 -13.37 11.78
C ALA A 49 -16.51 -12.23 12.77
N VAL A 50 -16.50 -12.56 14.06
CA VAL A 50 -15.95 -11.70 15.11
C VAL A 50 -14.59 -12.23 15.55
N PHE A 51 -13.71 -11.35 15.99
CA PHE A 51 -12.31 -11.68 16.26
C PHE A 51 -12.14 -12.84 17.26
N ARG A 52 -12.99 -12.89 18.30
CA ARG A 52 -12.98 -13.95 19.31
C ARG A 52 -13.19 -15.37 18.75
N ASP A 53 -13.83 -15.51 17.59
CA ASP A 53 -14.15 -16.81 16.99
C ASP A 53 -13.04 -17.31 16.04
N VAL A 54 -12.06 -16.46 15.73
CA VAL A 54 -10.99 -16.75 14.74
C VAL A 54 -9.60 -16.69 15.35
N ALA A 55 -9.43 -15.94 16.43
CA ALA A 55 -8.22 -15.94 17.22
C ALA A 55 -8.20 -17.18 18.11
N GLY A 56 -7.60 -18.27 17.62
CA GLY A 56 -7.35 -19.45 18.43
C GLY A 56 -6.65 -19.07 19.74
N ALA A 57 -7.22 -19.52 20.86
CA ALA A 57 -6.81 -19.25 22.25
C ALA A 57 -6.56 -17.75 22.54
N ILE A 58 -7.65 -17.05 22.84
CA ILE A 58 -7.61 -15.79 23.62
C ILE A 58 -6.80 -16.07 24.88
N THR A 59 -5.57 -15.60 24.95
CA THR A 59 -4.82 -15.46 26.21
C THR A 59 -5.17 -14.10 26.81
N GLU A 60 -5.00 -13.90 28.12
CA GLU A 60 -5.21 -12.59 28.76
C GLU A 60 -4.29 -11.47 28.21
N GLU A 61 -3.28 -11.84 27.42
CA GLU A 61 -2.38 -10.95 26.67
C GLU A 61 -2.98 -10.48 25.32
N THR A 62 -4.09 -11.09 24.89
CA THR A 62 -4.80 -10.67 23.68
C THR A 62 -5.51 -9.36 23.98
N ARG A 63 -5.27 -8.33 23.16
CA ARG A 63 -5.96 -7.03 23.19
C ARG A 63 -7.48 -7.22 23.33
N ALA A 64 -7.98 -7.19 24.56
CA ALA A 64 -9.36 -7.56 24.90
C ALA A 64 -10.37 -6.64 24.18
N ASP A 65 -9.96 -5.39 23.91
CA ASP A 65 -10.69 -4.42 23.11
C ASP A 65 -10.90 -4.85 21.65
N LEU A 66 -10.22 -5.89 21.18
CA LEU A 66 -10.39 -6.42 19.83
C LEU A 66 -11.34 -7.61 19.74
N LEU A 67 -11.75 -8.24 20.85
CA LEU A 67 -12.47 -9.52 20.84
C LEU A 67 -13.80 -9.48 20.08
N ASP A 68 -14.53 -8.37 20.22
CA ASP A 68 -15.84 -8.21 19.60
C ASP A 68 -15.75 -7.45 18.26
N ARG A 69 -14.53 -7.28 17.73
CA ARG A 69 -14.33 -6.59 16.46
C ARG A 69 -14.77 -7.44 15.27
N HIS A 70 -15.36 -6.80 14.27
CA HIS A 70 -15.64 -7.41 12.97
C HIS A 70 -14.34 -7.78 12.25
N VAL A 71 -14.33 -8.99 11.69
CA VAL A 71 -13.22 -9.52 10.89
C VAL A 71 -13.73 -10.28 9.67
N TRP A 72 -12.92 -10.27 8.63
CA TRP A 72 -13.04 -11.23 7.54
C TRP A 72 -12.06 -12.37 7.75
N ALA A 73 -12.53 -13.60 7.72
CA ALA A 73 -11.75 -14.79 8.04
C ALA A 73 -11.81 -15.86 6.95
N CYS A 74 -10.71 -16.59 6.80
CA CYS A 74 -10.57 -17.74 5.94
C CYS A 74 -10.19 -18.93 6.83
N GLN A 75 -11.16 -19.80 7.09
CA GLN A 75 -10.99 -20.96 7.97
C GLN A 75 -9.92 -21.94 7.46
N PRO A 76 -9.89 -22.34 6.17
CA PRO A 76 -8.88 -23.27 5.67
C PRO A 76 -7.43 -22.80 5.86
N CYS A 77 -7.19 -21.49 5.81
CA CYS A 77 -5.86 -20.91 5.95
C CYS A 77 -5.57 -20.37 7.35
N SER A 78 -6.52 -20.47 8.30
CA SER A 78 -6.42 -19.81 9.62
C SER A 78 -6.03 -18.32 9.51
N ALA A 79 -6.57 -17.66 8.48
CA ALA A 79 -6.21 -16.30 8.10
C ALA A 79 -7.35 -15.34 8.41
N TYR A 80 -7.04 -14.12 8.82
CA TYR A 80 -8.06 -13.11 9.06
C TYR A 80 -7.55 -11.69 8.83
N VAL A 81 -8.47 -10.74 8.72
CA VAL A 81 -8.20 -9.29 8.69
C VAL A 81 -9.28 -8.54 9.45
N LEU A 82 -8.85 -7.55 10.25
CA LEU A 82 -9.76 -6.66 10.97
C LEU A 82 -10.44 -5.69 10.01
N CYS A 83 -11.60 -5.17 10.42
CA CYS A 83 -12.31 -4.13 9.69
C CYS A 83 -12.07 -2.74 10.30
N HIS A 84 -12.26 -1.69 9.49
CA HIS A 84 -12.23 -0.30 9.93
C HIS A 84 -13.33 -0.01 10.96
N GLN A 85 -13.03 0.92 11.87
CA GLN A 85 -14.04 1.60 12.70
C GLN A 85 -14.36 2.97 12.12
N HIS A 86 -15.63 3.36 12.23
CA HIS A 86 -16.10 4.71 11.91
C HIS A 86 -16.95 5.20 13.07
N GLU A 87 -16.60 6.35 13.65
CA GLU A 87 -17.30 6.94 14.81
C GLU A 87 -17.47 5.96 16.00
N GLY A 88 -16.46 5.12 16.24
CA GLY A 88 -16.48 4.11 17.30
C GLY A 88 -17.27 2.85 16.98
N GLN A 89 -17.89 2.77 15.79
CA GLN A 89 -18.64 1.61 15.35
C GLN A 89 -17.84 0.77 14.36
N ASP A 90 -17.94 -0.55 14.50
CA ASP A 90 -17.29 -1.49 13.61
C ASP A 90 -18.00 -1.56 12.25
N THR A 91 -17.23 -1.40 11.18
CA THR A 91 -17.71 -1.55 9.80
C THR A 91 -17.36 -2.94 9.26
N TRP A 92 -17.80 -3.26 8.04
CA TRP A 92 -17.35 -4.44 7.30
C TRP A 92 -16.32 -4.10 6.21
N CYS A 93 -15.70 -2.92 6.31
CA CYS A 93 -14.63 -2.48 5.42
C CYS A 93 -13.30 -3.05 5.89
N ALA A 94 -12.73 -4.02 5.17
CA ALA A 94 -11.52 -4.70 5.57
C ALA A 94 -10.29 -3.76 5.55
N LEU A 95 -9.39 -3.91 6.54
CA LEU A 95 -8.09 -3.22 6.59
C LEU A 95 -7.06 -3.78 5.57
N GLY A 96 -7.46 -4.67 4.67
CA GLY A 96 -6.60 -5.40 3.74
C GLY A 96 -7.14 -6.78 3.44
N ARG A 97 -6.27 -7.71 3.05
CA ARG A 97 -6.64 -9.12 2.82
C ARG A 97 -6.39 -10.00 4.05
N PRO A 98 -7.23 -11.04 4.28
CA PRO A 98 -7.00 -12.04 5.29
C PRO A 98 -5.59 -12.62 5.19
N ALA A 99 -4.89 -12.61 6.32
CA ALA A 99 -3.52 -13.08 6.44
C ALA A 99 -3.40 -14.07 7.60
N ASP A 100 -2.64 -15.13 7.37
CA ASP A 100 -2.26 -16.12 8.38
C ASP A 100 -1.32 -15.50 9.42
N ARG A 101 -0.95 -16.30 10.43
CA ARG A 101 -0.08 -15.83 11.53
C ARG A 101 1.28 -15.36 11.03
N GLU A 102 1.90 -16.08 10.11
CA GLU A 102 3.23 -15.74 9.59
C GLU A 102 3.20 -14.39 8.86
N THR A 103 2.24 -14.22 7.94
CA THR A 103 2.10 -12.99 7.16
C THR A 103 1.75 -11.79 8.06
N ARG A 104 0.87 -11.97 9.05
CA ARG A 104 0.56 -10.93 10.05
C ARG A 104 1.79 -10.51 10.83
N ASN A 105 2.61 -11.46 11.28
CA ASN A 105 3.86 -11.17 11.98
C ASN A 105 4.86 -10.41 11.08
N ALA A 106 5.01 -10.83 9.82
CA ALA A 106 5.91 -10.16 8.88
C ALA A 106 5.47 -8.70 8.63
N ARG A 107 4.17 -8.45 8.44
CA ARG A 107 3.62 -7.08 8.32
C ARG A 107 3.84 -6.26 9.58
N LEU A 108 3.68 -6.85 10.76
CA LEU A 108 3.93 -6.17 12.04
C LEU A 108 5.41 -5.75 12.19
N VAL A 109 6.35 -6.61 11.77
CA VAL A 109 7.79 -6.28 11.78
C VAL A 109 8.07 -5.10 10.86
N LEU A 110 7.47 -5.07 9.67
CA LEU A 110 7.60 -3.92 8.75
C LEU A 110 7.04 -2.63 9.37
N HIS A 111 5.85 -2.69 9.97
CA HIS A 111 5.26 -1.54 10.67
C HIS A 111 6.15 -1.00 11.78
N ARG A 112 6.68 -1.89 12.64
CA ARG A 112 7.62 -1.50 13.71
C ARG A 112 8.85 -0.77 13.19
N ARG A 113 9.28 -1.08 11.96
CA ARG A 113 10.42 -0.43 11.32
C ARG A 113 10.06 0.95 10.76
N ILE A 114 8.95 1.08 10.03
CA ILE A 114 8.62 2.31 9.29
C ILE A 114 7.76 3.32 10.06
N ASP A 115 6.94 2.88 11.01
CA ASP A 115 6.03 3.78 11.74
C ASP A 115 6.79 4.83 12.57
N PRO A 116 7.93 4.52 13.23
CA PRO A 116 8.75 5.54 13.90
C PRO A 116 9.24 6.63 12.94
N PHE A 117 9.63 6.27 11.71
CA PHE A 117 10.06 7.24 10.69
C PHE A 117 8.96 8.25 10.34
N PHE A 118 7.71 7.78 10.27
CA PHE A 118 6.55 8.62 10.01
C PHE A 118 6.17 9.46 11.24
N ALA A 119 6.27 8.88 12.44
CA ALA A 119 5.95 9.53 13.69
C ALA A 119 6.90 10.70 14.00
N ALA A 120 8.19 10.54 13.70
CA ALA A 120 9.24 11.54 13.89
C ALA A 120 9.16 12.73 12.92
N ALA A 121 8.12 12.86 12.10
CA ALA A 121 7.97 14.00 11.20
C ALA A 121 7.41 15.22 11.95
N GLU A 122 8.04 16.36 11.76
CA GLU A 122 7.77 17.62 12.46
C GLU A 122 6.45 18.26 12.00
N THR A 123 6.06 17.98 10.76
CA THR A 123 4.82 18.50 10.16
C THR A 123 4.07 17.40 9.40
N SER A 124 2.77 17.60 9.21
CA SER A 124 1.93 16.72 8.39
C SER A 124 2.42 16.62 6.95
N ARG A 125 2.96 17.71 6.39
CA ARG A 125 3.56 17.75 5.05
C ARG A 125 4.80 16.86 4.96
N VAL A 126 5.69 16.93 5.95
CA VAL A 126 6.89 16.08 6.01
C VAL A 126 6.49 14.62 6.18
N ARG A 127 5.54 14.32 7.07
CA ARG A 127 5.01 12.97 7.26
C ARG A 127 4.47 12.38 5.96
N TYR A 128 3.69 13.17 5.21
CA TYR A 128 3.15 12.77 3.91
C TYR A 128 4.27 12.47 2.90
N ALA A 129 5.28 13.32 2.80
CA ALA A 129 6.43 13.10 1.92
C ALA A 129 7.17 11.80 2.29
N ARG A 130 7.47 11.58 3.58
CA ARG A 130 8.12 10.36 4.09
C ARG A 130 7.33 9.10 3.74
N ARG A 131 6.01 9.09 4.02
CA ARG A 131 5.11 7.97 3.68
C ARG A 131 5.13 7.68 2.18
N ASN A 132 4.97 8.72 1.36
CA ASN A 132 4.96 8.55 -0.10
C ASN A 132 6.25 7.94 -0.64
N THR A 133 7.41 8.34 -0.12
CA THR A 133 8.70 7.78 -0.55
C THR A 133 8.83 6.32 -0.14
N VAL A 134 8.42 5.94 1.07
CA VAL A 134 8.42 4.54 1.50
C VAL A 134 7.48 3.70 0.63
N TYR A 135 6.26 4.19 0.36
CA TYR A 135 5.32 3.47 -0.51
C TYR A 135 5.79 3.40 -1.97
N GLN A 136 6.50 4.41 -2.49
CA GLN A 136 7.14 4.35 -3.81
C GLN A 136 8.19 3.25 -3.89
N LEU A 137 9.05 3.13 -2.88
CA LEU A 137 10.03 2.06 -2.79
C LEU A 137 9.33 0.72 -2.77
N MET A 138 8.36 0.53 -1.88
CA MET A 138 7.57 -0.70 -1.79
C MET A 138 6.92 -1.07 -3.11
N GLY A 139 6.24 -0.12 -3.76
CA GLY A 139 5.61 -0.34 -5.06
C GLY A 139 6.61 -0.79 -6.12
N SER A 140 7.82 -0.21 -6.12
CA SER A 140 8.89 -0.59 -7.04
C SER A 140 9.45 -1.98 -6.77
N VAL A 141 9.57 -2.38 -5.50
CA VAL A 141 9.93 -3.75 -5.12
C VAL A 141 8.88 -4.76 -5.63
N MET A 142 7.60 -4.36 -5.61
CA MET A 142 6.48 -5.17 -6.10
C MET A 142 6.29 -5.10 -7.63
N GLY A 143 7.08 -4.30 -8.35
CA GLY A 143 6.89 -4.07 -9.79
C GLY A 143 5.62 -3.29 -10.15
N LEU A 144 5.00 -2.60 -9.19
CA LEU A 144 3.83 -1.77 -9.41
C LEU A 144 4.24 -0.45 -10.08
N ARG A 145 3.50 -0.06 -11.12
CA ARG A 145 3.71 1.21 -11.83
C ARG A 145 3.17 2.41 -11.05
N ASN A 146 2.17 2.17 -10.21
CA ASN A 146 1.49 3.20 -9.43
C ASN A 146 1.69 2.93 -7.93
N PRO A 147 2.48 3.76 -7.22
CA PRO A 147 2.67 3.65 -5.78
C PRO A 147 1.38 3.75 -4.96
N ALA A 148 0.32 4.37 -5.49
CA ALA A 148 -0.95 4.47 -4.80
C ALA A 148 -1.70 3.12 -4.72
N GLU A 149 -1.29 2.13 -5.51
CA GLU A 149 -1.84 0.76 -5.46
C GLU A 149 -1.13 -0.11 -4.42
N VAL A 150 -0.04 0.36 -3.84
CA VAL A 150 0.68 -0.40 -2.84
C VAL A 150 -0.06 -0.35 -1.51
N HIS A 151 -0.33 -1.52 -0.93
CA HIS A 151 -0.95 -1.63 0.38
C HIS A 151 -0.31 -2.78 1.15
N ILE A 152 0.22 -2.50 2.36
CA ILE A 152 0.90 -3.52 3.19
C ILE A 152 -0.06 -4.67 3.52
N GLY A 153 -1.36 -4.37 3.67
CA GLY A 153 -2.42 -5.35 3.90
C GLY A 153 -2.64 -6.34 2.74
N ASP A 154 -2.02 -6.11 1.58
CA ASP A 154 -2.12 -6.99 0.40
C ASP A 154 -0.84 -7.79 0.14
N MET A 155 0.21 -7.56 0.93
CA MET A 155 1.52 -8.18 0.73
C MET A 155 1.66 -9.52 1.44
N SER A 156 2.32 -10.47 0.78
CA SER A 156 2.73 -11.79 1.27
C SER A 156 4.03 -11.74 2.09
N VAL A 157 4.41 -12.85 2.71
CA VAL A 157 5.70 -12.98 3.41
C VAL A 157 6.88 -12.71 2.46
N ASP A 158 6.84 -13.19 1.23
CA ASP A 158 7.91 -12.97 0.27
C ASP A 158 7.99 -11.51 -0.18
N ASP A 159 6.85 -10.83 -0.31
CA ASP A 159 6.80 -9.38 -0.52
C ASP A 159 7.48 -8.63 0.63
N MET A 160 7.15 -8.99 1.88
CA MET A 160 7.78 -8.40 3.08
C MET A 160 9.29 -8.61 3.08
N ARG A 161 9.77 -9.82 2.75
CA ARG A 161 11.21 -10.13 2.67
C ARG A 161 11.93 -9.23 1.66
N ARG A 162 11.35 -9.07 0.46
CA ARG A 162 11.93 -8.20 -0.57
C ARG A 162 11.96 -6.73 -0.15
N VAL A 163 10.89 -6.26 0.50
CA VAL A 163 10.81 -4.89 1.03
C VAL A 163 11.85 -4.67 2.12
N HIS A 164 12.00 -5.60 3.07
CA HIS A 164 13.00 -5.51 4.12
C HIS A 164 14.42 -5.41 3.55
N LYS A 165 14.76 -6.28 2.58
CA LYS A 165 16.04 -6.21 1.89
C LYS A 165 16.28 -4.83 1.25
N ALA A 166 15.27 -4.27 0.59
CA ALA A 166 15.39 -2.95 -0.03
C ALA A 166 15.57 -1.82 1.00
N LEU A 167 14.96 -1.95 2.18
CA LEU A 167 15.15 -1.02 3.30
C LEU A 167 16.55 -1.13 3.92
N ASP A 168 17.11 -2.34 4.02
CA ASP A 168 18.47 -2.57 4.53
C ASP A 168 19.52 -1.90 3.63
N GLU A 169 19.35 -2.01 2.30
CA GLU A 169 20.27 -1.44 1.32
C GLU A 169 20.30 0.10 1.32
N VAL A 170 19.23 0.75 1.77
CA VAL A 170 19.18 2.21 1.96
C VAL A 170 19.52 2.62 3.39
N ARG A 171 20.02 1.68 4.21
CA ARG A 171 20.47 1.88 5.59
C ARG A 171 19.39 2.50 6.47
N PHE A 172 18.13 2.07 6.33
CA PHE A 172 16.99 2.64 7.05
C PHE A 172 17.06 2.47 8.59
N ASP A 173 18.04 1.74 9.10
CA ASP A 173 18.09 1.26 10.50
C ASP A 173 18.59 2.31 11.50
N ASN A 174 19.04 3.48 11.02
CA ASN A 174 19.64 4.53 11.85
C ASN A 174 18.92 5.89 11.74
N ILE A 175 17.59 5.89 11.70
CA ILE A 175 16.77 7.13 11.58
C ILE A 175 17.01 8.15 12.71
N GLY A 176 17.60 7.74 13.84
CA GLY A 176 18.02 8.67 14.91
C GLY A 176 19.36 9.39 14.68
N PHE A 177 20.17 8.95 13.70
CA PHE A 177 21.54 9.42 13.48
C PHE A 177 21.86 9.78 12.02
N MET A 178 20.93 9.53 11.09
CA MET A 178 21.12 9.82 9.67
C MET A 178 20.42 11.11 9.27
N ASP A 179 21.00 11.82 8.30
CA ASP A 179 20.33 12.90 7.61
C ASP A 179 19.13 12.31 6.84
N VAL A 180 17.93 12.76 7.20
CA VAL A 180 16.67 12.31 6.59
C VAL A 180 16.69 12.56 5.07
N ASP A 181 17.37 13.61 4.61
CA ASP A 181 17.47 13.91 3.18
C ASP A 181 18.38 12.91 2.45
N GLU A 182 19.41 12.38 3.11
CA GLU A 182 20.25 11.30 2.57
C GLU A 182 19.46 10.00 2.45
N VAL A 183 18.70 9.63 3.48
CA VAL A 183 17.84 8.41 3.46
C VAL A 183 16.78 8.54 2.36
N MET A 184 16.12 9.68 2.26
CA MET A 184 15.10 9.94 1.24
C MET A 184 15.71 9.94 -0.17
N SER A 185 16.93 10.46 -0.34
CA SER A 185 17.65 10.41 -1.61
C SER A 185 18.07 8.99 -1.99
N ALA A 186 18.62 8.21 -1.05
CA ALA A 186 18.97 6.81 -1.25
C ALA A 186 17.75 5.97 -1.63
N MET A 187 16.61 6.19 -0.96
CA MET A 187 15.33 5.56 -1.30
C MET A 187 14.88 5.87 -2.73
N ARG A 188 14.99 7.13 -3.17
CA ARG A 188 14.64 7.53 -4.55
C ARG A 188 15.55 6.85 -5.58
N VAL A 189 16.86 6.82 -5.32
CA VAL A 189 17.82 6.14 -6.20
C VAL A 189 17.49 4.65 -6.29
N LYS A 190 17.25 3.99 -5.15
CA LYS A 190 16.91 2.56 -5.11
C LYS A 190 15.59 2.27 -5.84
N THR A 191 14.59 3.12 -5.65
CA THR A 191 13.30 3.07 -6.36
C THR A 191 13.53 3.09 -7.88
N LEU A 192 14.31 4.04 -8.38
CA LEU A 192 14.62 4.15 -9.81
C LEU A 192 15.39 2.93 -10.32
N GLN A 193 16.39 2.44 -9.58
CA GLN A 193 17.13 1.23 -9.94
C GLN A 193 16.21 0.01 -10.09
N LEU A 194 15.28 -0.18 -9.14
CA LEU A 194 14.31 -1.28 -9.19
C LEU A 194 13.42 -1.18 -10.42
N LEU A 195 12.85 0.01 -10.70
CA LEU A 195 12.01 0.26 -11.87
C LEU A 195 12.75 0.00 -13.20
N LEU A 196 14.03 0.42 -13.30
CA LEU A 196 14.87 0.21 -14.48
C LEU A 196 15.33 -1.25 -14.64
N SER A 197 15.49 -1.97 -13.53
CA SER A 197 15.85 -3.40 -13.57
C SER A 197 14.67 -4.29 -13.94
N GLY A 198 13.45 -3.96 -13.49
CA GLY A 198 12.22 -4.69 -13.81
C GLY A 198 11.74 -4.50 -15.25
N THR A 199 12.10 -3.40 -15.91
CA THR A 199 11.77 -3.16 -17.33
C THR A 199 12.56 -4.05 -18.30
N ARG A 200 13.57 -4.79 -17.84
CA ARG A 200 14.34 -5.72 -18.69
C ARG A 200 13.76 -7.15 -18.77
N GLN A 201 12.81 -7.53 -17.92
CA GLN A 201 12.26 -8.89 -17.92
C GLN A 201 11.06 -9.10 -18.87
N SER A 202 10.46 -8.05 -19.43
CA SER A 202 9.28 -8.18 -20.32
C SER A 202 9.61 -8.19 -21.82
N ASN A 203 10.87 -8.35 -22.25
CA ASN A 203 11.27 -8.27 -23.67
C ASN A 203 12.17 -9.42 -24.16
N ARG A 204 12.01 -10.62 -23.61
CA ARG A 204 12.58 -11.86 -24.18
C ARG A 204 11.56 -12.99 -24.15
N GLN A 205 10.48 -12.85 -24.93
CA GLN A 205 9.76 -13.98 -25.52
C GLN A 205 9.16 -13.51 -26.85
N VAL A 206 9.93 -13.67 -27.94
CA VAL A 206 9.47 -14.03 -29.29
C VAL A 206 10.50 -14.98 -29.85
#